data_AF-A0A956FBJ9-F1
#
_entry.id   AF-A0A956FBJ9-F1
#
_cell.length_a   1.000
_cell.length_b   1.000
_cell.length_c   1.000
_cell.angle_alpha   90.00
_cell.angle_beta   90.00
_cell.angle_gamma   90.00
#
_symmetry.space_group_name_H-M   'P 1'
#
loop_
_entity.id
_entity.type
_entity.pdbx_description
1 polymer ?
#
loop_
_entity_poly.entity_id
_entity_poly.type
_entity_poly.pdbx_seq_one_letter_code
_entity_poly.pdbx_strand_id
1 'polypeptide(L)'
;MSRFGRFSRAAWSLSLSSVLLLGLGATAAGCIGKRRPHDDGSRRTEVIQARLLQPGDVDGSLDAMIEGDRMLAVYDEGDPARGAALPLVTIVEYSDFQCPYCATLAGSMDDLVHEYGRDLKLVFKQFPLPFHPQAEPAARAALAAHAQGKFWEMHDRVFGNQKALSDSQLERHAVALGLDLARWHKDFQGPALADEVKAEHAAGAALGISGTPTFFINGKRYSGAMSIDQLRGIVDGELLAAQALLKAGAKREELYARFLHPAALAAGDAAAAAEPAAGKPAVVPAAAEPKP
;
A
#
# COMPACT_ATOMS: atom_id res chain seq x y z
N MET A 1 23.84 -48.86 -38.84
CA MET A 1 24.25 -47.55 -39.40
C MET A 1 24.22 -46.53 -38.27
N SER A 2 25.40 -45.94 -37.99
CA SER A 2 25.74 -44.68 -37.27
C SER A 2 25.10 -44.41 -35.88
N ARG A 3 25.78 -44.70 -34.75
CA ARG A 3 26.81 -43.91 -33.99
C ARG A 3 26.21 -42.71 -33.21
N PHE A 4 25.99 -42.80 -31.89
CA PHE A 4 26.88 -42.58 -30.71
C PHE A 4 27.36 -41.13 -30.46
N GLY A 5 27.18 -40.64 -29.22
CA GLY A 5 27.93 -39.49 -28.68
C GLY A 5 27.43 -38.94 -27.34
N ARG A 6 27.84 -39.54 -26.21
CA ARG A 6 27.74 -38.97 -24.85
C ARG A 6 28.86 -37.94 -24.62
N PHE A 7 28.56 -36.82 -23.98
CA PHE A 7 29.59 -35.89 -23.50
C PHE A 7 30.04 -36.25 -22.08
N SER A 8 31.35 -36.44 -21.93
CA SER A 8 32.04 -36.78 -20.69
C SER A 8 32.64 -35.54 -20.04
N ARG A 9 32.67 -35.56 -18.71
CA ARG A 9 33.33 -34.60 -17.81
C ARG A 9 34.85 -34.60 -18.03
N ALA A 10 35.49 -33.44 -17.92
CA ALA A 10 36.94 -33.32 -17.81
C ALA A 10 37.30 -32.63 -16.49
N ALA A 11 37.94 -33.39 -15.61
CA ALA A 11 38.65 -32.91 -14.43
C ALA A 11 40.09 -32.54 -14.83
N TRP A 12 40.61 -31.43 -14.33
CA TRP A 12 42.02 -31.07 -14.47
C TRP A 12 42.60 -30.88 -13.07
N SER A 13 43.69 -31.58 -12.80
CA SER A 13 44.41 -31.57 -11.54
C SER A 13 45.90 -31.45 -11.80
N LEU A 14 46.55 -30.67 -10.91
CA LEU A 14 47.98 -30.64 -10.54
C LEU A 14 48.97 -29.92 -11.46
N SER A 15 49.68 -28.94 -10.90
CA SER A 15 51.08 -29.16 -10.53
C SER A 15 51.59 -28.13 -9.51
N LEU A 16 52.32 -28.61 -8.50
CA LEU A 16 53.10 -27.85 -7.54
C LEU A 16 54.42 -27.37 -8.17
N SER A 17 54.91 -26.21 -7.76
CA SER A 17 56.34 -25.93 -7.70
C SER A 17 56.63 -24.97 -6.55
N SER A 18 57.26 -25.51 -5.52
CA SER A 18 58.00 -24.79 -4.48
C SER A 18 59.23 -24.11 -5.10
N VAL A 19 59.73 -23.02 -4.50
CA VAL A 19 61.15 -22.88 -4.08
C VAL A 19 61.42 -21.50 -3.43
N LEU A 20 61.98 -21.62 -2.21
CA LEU A 20 62.90 -20.80 -1.40
C LEU A 20 62.67 -19.32 -1.05
N LEU A 21 62.46 -19.15 0.26
CA LEU A 21 63.16 -18.29 1.23
C LEU A 21 64.34 -17.42 0.75
N LEU A 22 64.26 -16.14 1.16
CA LEU A 22 65.38 -15.39 1.74
C LEU A 22 64.82 -14.53 2.89
N GLY A 23 65.32 -14.77 4.10
CA GLY A 23 65.03 -13.97 5.29
C GLY A 23 65.98 -12.79 5.42
N LEU A 24 65.48 -11.68 5.95
CA LEU A 24 66.26 -10.68 6.69
C LEU A 24 65.33 -10.05 7.74
N GLY A 25 65.76 -10.08 9.00
CA GLY A 25 64.99 -9.57 10.13
C GLY A 25 64.99 -8.05 10.26
N ALA A 26 64.03 -7.55 11.03
CA ALA A 26 64.15 -6.27 11.72
C ALA A 26 63.21 -6.23 12.93
N THR A 27 63.76 -5.68 14.01
CA THR A 27 63.27 -5.52 15.37
C THR A 27 61.99 -4.69 15.50
N ALA A 28 61.19 -5.03 16.50
CA ALA A 28 60.08 -4.22 16.99
C ALA A 28 60.58 -2.89 17.58
N ALA A 29 60.02 -1.78 17.11
CA ALA A 29 60.02 -0.49 17.80
C ALA A 29 58.70 0.22 17.48
N GLY A 30 57.96 0.58 18.52
CA GLY A 30 56.64 1.18 18.42
C GLY A 30 56.67 2.57 17.79
N CYS A 31 55.61 2.87 17.03
CA CYS A 31 55.15 4.22 16.75
C CYS A 31 53.63 4.19 16.62
N ILE A 32 52.95 4.89 17.54
CA ILE A 32 51.52 5.16 17.54
C ILE A 32 51.20 6.01 16.30
N GLY A 33 50.68 5.36 15.26
CA GLY A 33 50.23 5.99 14.02
C GLY A 33 48.70 6.06 13.98
N LYS A 34 48.16 7.28 13.95
CA LYS A 34 46.73 7.59 13.77
C LYS A 34 46.13 6.77 12.62
N ARG A 35 45.08 5.98 12.92
CA ARG A 35 44.26 5.32 11.89
C ARG A 35 43.65 6.40 10.99
N ARG A 36 43.95 6.35 9.70
CA ARG A 36 43.09 7.00 8.69
C ARG A 36 41.82 6.16 8.57
N PRO A 37 40.64 6.77 8.40
CA PRO A 37 39.44 6.00 8.12
C PRO A 37 39.69 5.25 6.80
N HIS A 38 39.46 3.95 6.85
CA HIS A 38 39.40 3.11 5.67
C HIS A 38 38.11 3.50 4.95
N ASP A 39 38.23 4.26 3.85
CA ASP A 39 37.14 4.49 2.91
C ASP A 39 36.89 3.16 2.20
N ASP A 40 35.96 2.36 2.73
CA ASP A 40 35.44 1.23 1.98
C ASP A 40 34.44 1.80 0.98
N GLY A 41 34.74 1.66 -0.31
CA GLY A 41 33.91 2.16 -1.41
C GLY A 41 32.51 1.52 -1.52
N SER A 42 31.91 1.11 -0.41
CA SER A 42 30.50 0.79 -0.27
C SER A 42 29.71 2.10 -0.28
N ARG A 43 29.53 2.69 -1.47
CA ARG A 43 28.23 3.32 -1.72
C ARG A 43 27.23 2.18 -1.67
N ARG A 44 26.68 1.93 -0.48
CA ARG A 44 25.39 1.27 -0.35
C ARG A 44 24.47 2.07 -1.26
N THR A 45 24.08 1.47 -2.37
CA THR A 45 22.82 1.81 -3.00
C THR A 45 21.78 1.45 -1.95
N GLU A 46 21.55 2.35 -0.99
CA GLU A 46 20.34 2.33 -0.19
C GLU A 46 19.24 2.39 -1.23
N VAL A 47 18.60 1.24 -1.47
CA VAL A 47 17.24 1.24 -1.96
C VAL A 47 16.47 1.93 -0.85
N ILE A 48 16.37 3.26 -0.94
CA ILE A 48 15.42 4.02 -0.14
C ILE A 48 14.09 3.39 -0.52
N GLN A 49 13.52 2.57 0.36
CA GLN A 49 12.10 2.32 0.28
C GLN A 49 11.49 3.70 0.38
N ALA A 50 10.99 4.20 -0.75
CA ALA A 50 10.41 5.52 -0.82
C ALA A 50 9.23 5.49 0.14
N ARG A 51 9.43 6.14 1.30
CA ARG A 51 8.37 6.31 2.28
C ARG A 51 7.16 6.88 1.56
N LEU A 52 5.98 6.30 1.79
CA LEU A 52 4.75 6.88 1.27
C LEU A 52 4.58 8.28 1.85
N LEU A 53 4.69 9.30 0.99
CA LEU A 53 4.49 10.70 1.38
C LEU A 53 3.00 10.95 1.59
N GLN A 54 2.70 11.63 2.69
CA GLN A 54 1.36 12.10 3.01
C GLN A 54 1.15 13.49 2.43
N PRO A 55 -0.10 13.95 2.26
CA PRO A 55 -0.37 15.27 1.68
C PRO A 55 0.36 16.40 2.39
N GLY A 56 0.48 16.35 3.73
CA GLY A 56 1.23 17.35 4.51
C GLY A 56 2.76 17.36 4.32
N ASP A 57 3.32 16.40 3.59
CA ASP A 57 4.77 16.31 3.31
C ASP A 57 5.16 17.08 2.03
N VAL A 58 4.20 17.63 1.27
CA VAL A 58 4.44 18.41 0.04
C VAL A 58 3.94 19.84 0.21
N ASP A 59 4.53 20.76 -0.57
CA ASP A 59 4.06 22.14 -0.64
C ASP A 59 2.93 22.33 -1.65
N GLY A 60 2.20 23.44 -1.51
CA GLY A 60 1.13 23.82 -2.44
C GLY A 60 1.59 24.48 -3.74
N SER A 61 2.89 24.38 -4.08
CA SER A 61 3.47 25.08 -5.25
C SER A 61 2.84 24.67 -6.59
N LEU A 62 2.25 23.46 -6.63
CA LEU A 62 1.63 22.89 -7.82
C LEU A 62 0.10 22.72 -7.67
N ASP A 63 -0.52 23.19 -6.59
CA ASP A 63 -1.95 22.99 -6.32
C ASP A 63 -2.85 23.55 -7.43
N ALA A 64 -2.46 24.68 -8.01
CA ALA A 64 -3.21 25.33 -9.10
C ALA A 64 -3.26 24.49 -10.39
N MET A 65 -2.41 23.47 -10.53
CA MET A 65 -2.42 22.53 -11.67
C MET A 65 -3.32 21.31 -11.42
N ILE A 66 -3.81 21.12 -10.20
CA ILE A 66 -4.58 19.95 -9.82
C ILE A 66 -6.05 20.20 -10.09
N GLU A 67 -6.56 19.56 -11.13
CA GLU A 67 -7.94 19.71 -11.56
C GLU A 67 -8.88 18.67 -10.93
N GLY A 68 -10.13 19.11 -10.74
CA GLY A 68 -11.26 18.30 -10.30
C GLY A 68 -11.36 18.09 -8.80
N ASP A 69 -12.56 17.73 -8.34
CA ASP A 69 -12.82 17.42 -6.93
C ASP A 69 -12.09 16.13 -6.54
N ARG A 70 -11.24 16.22 -5.52
CA ARG A 70 -10.44 15.11 -5.01
C ARG A 70 -10.72 14.91 -3.52
N MET A 71 -10.70 13.65 -3.11
CA MET A 71 -10.98 13.21 -1.75
C MET A 71 -9.72 12.62 -1.13
N LEU A 72 -9.55 12.79 0.18
CA LEU A 72 -8.46 12.25 0.99
C LEU A 72 -8.58 10.72 1.18
N ALA A 73 -8.50 9.97 0.09
CA ALA A 73 -8.45 8.51 0.12
C ALA A 73 -7.06 8.01 0.53
N VAL A 74 -6.62 8.35 1.74
CA VAL A 74 -5.28 8.01 2.23
C VAL A 74 -5.14 6.49 2.41
N TYR A 75 -3.94 6.01 2.11
CA TYR A 75 -3.49 4.65 2.40
C TYR A 75 -2.09 4.69 3.03
N ASP A 76 -1.67 3.58 3.60
CA ASP A 76 -0.42 3.38 4.32
C ASP A 76 0.39 2.21 3.72
N GLU A 77 1.67 2.10 4.10
CA GLU A 77 2.56 1.02 3.61
C GLU A 77 2.11 -0.39 4.04
N GLY A 78 1.30 -0.48 5.09
CA GLY A 78 0.72 -1.73 5.57
C GLY A 78 -0.45 -2.22 4.71
N ASP A 79 -1.03 -1.37 3.87
CA ASP A 79 -2.21 -1.74 3.09
C ASP A 79 -1.89 -2.74 1.99
N PRO A 80 -2.82 -3.66 1.67
CA PRO A 80 -2.66 -4.52 0.53
C PRO A 80 -2.58 -3.72 -0.76
N ALA A 81 -1.41 -3.76 -1.40
CA ALA A 81 -1.15 -3.06 -2.66
C ALA A 81 -0.46 -3.97 -3.67
N ARG A 82 -0.71 -3.72 -4.96
CA ARG A 82 0.04 -4.32 -6.08
C ARG A 82 0.28 -3.29 -7.18
N GLY A 83 1.24 -3.59 -8.05
CA GLY A 83 1.69 -2.70 -9.12
C GLY A 83 2.92 -1.89 -8.73
N ALA A 84 3.03 -0.69 -9.29
CA ALA A 84 4.22 0.14 -9.20
C ALA A 84 4.54 0.60 -7.77
N ALA A 85 5.82 0.56 -7.38
CA ALA A 85 6.28 1.14 -6.11
C ALA A 85 6.16 2.68 -6.09
N LEU A 86 6.46 3.31 -7.23
CA LEU A 86 6.38 4.77 -7.46
C LEU A 86 5.40 5.05 -8.63
N PRO A 87 4.09 4.89 -8.41
CA PRO A 87 3.07 5.03 -9.46
C PRO A 87 2.92 6.49 -9.92
N LEU A 88 2.45 6.68 -11.15
CA LEU A 88 1.87 7.96 -11.59
C LEU A 88 0.39 8.04 -11.23
N VAL A 89 -0.29 6.90 -11.23
CA VAL A 89 -1.71 6.75 -10.91
C VAL A 89 -1.86 5.74 -9.78
N THR A 90 -2.48 6.16 -8.69
CA THR A 90 -2.88 5.27 -7.62
C THR A 90 -4.39 5.14 -7.60
N ILE A 91 -4.86 3.90 -7.62
CA ILE A 91 -6.26 3.54 -7.42
C ILE A 91 -6.39 3.01 -5.99
N VAL A 92 -7.20 3.68 -5.16
CA VAL A 92 -7.62 3.15 -3.86
C VAL A 92 -9.04 2.61 -4.00
N GLU A 93 -9.21 1.31 -3.91
CA GLU A 93 -10.49 0.62 -4.06
C GLU A 93 -11.06 0.21 -2.71
N TYR A 94 -12.24 0.73 -2.37
CA TYR A 94 -13.07 0.22 -1.28
C TYR A 94 -14.02 -0.84 -1.81
N SER A 95 -13.84 -2.07 -1.33
CA SER A 95 -14.45 -3.25 -1.93
C SER A 95 -15.01 -4.21 -0.88
N ASP A 96 -15.87 -5.11 -1.34
CA ASP A 96 -16.58 -6.08 -0.51
C ASP A 96 -16.53 -7.46 -1.19
N PHE A 97 -15.96 -8.45 -0.49
CA PHE A 97 -15.75 -9.79 -1.02
C PHE A 97 -17.03 -10.58 -1.35
N GLN A 98 -18.18 -10.20 -0.81
CA GLN A 98 -19.49 -10.78 -1.12
C GLN A 98 -20.28 -9.96 -2.17
N CYS A 99 -19.80 -8.77 -2.54
CA CYS A 99 -20.44 -7.94 -3.56
C CYS A 99 -20.19 -8.47 -4.98
N PRO A 100 -21.24 -8.78 -5.76
CA PRO A 100 -21.08 -9.33 -7.11
C PRO A 100 -20.46 -8.35 -8.11
N TYR A 101 -20.69 -7.05 -7.92
CA TYR A 101 -20.07 -6.01 -8.75
C TYR A 101 -18.56 -5.89 -8.49
N CYS A 102 -18.12 -6.07 -7.24
CA CYS A 102 -16.70 -6.10 -6.90
C CYS A 102 -16.01 -7.30 -7.56
N ALA A 103 -16.61 -8.49 -7.50
CA ALA A 103 -16.06 -9.67 -8.19
C ALA A 103 -15.94 -9.50 -9.70
N THR A 104 -16.90 -8.81 -10.33
CA THR A 104 -16.85 -8.52 -11.77
C THR A 104 -15.71 -7.55 -12.10
N LEU A 105 -15.39 -6.63 -11.19
CA LEU A 105 -14.36 -5.61 -11.39
C LEU A 105 -12.94 -6.10 -11.06
N ALA A 106 -12.80 -7.10 -10.18
CA ALA A 106 -11.51 -7.58 -9.70
C ALA A 106 -10.53 -7.98 -10.83
N GLY A 107 -11.05 -8.65 -11.88
CA GLY A 107 -10.26 -8.99 -13.07
C GLY A 107 -9.86 -7.76 -13.89
N SER A 108 -10.79 -6.82 -14.11
CA SER A 108 -10.50 -5.55 -14.80
C SER A 108 -9.42 -4.74 -14.07
N MET A 109 -9.42 -4.71 -12.74
CA MET A 109 -8.39 -4.03 -11.96
C MET A 109 -7.02 -4.71 -12.09
N ASP A 110 -6.97 -6.04 -12.20
CA ASP A 110 -5.73 -6.77 -12.48
C ASP A 110 -5.19 -6.46 -13.87
N ASP A 111 -6.08 -6.46 -14.88
CA ASP A 111 -5.73 -6.10 -16.26
C ASP A 111 -5.11 -4.70 -16.34
N LEU A 112 -5.66 -3.71 -15.62
CA LEU A 112 -5.09 -2.35 -15.56
C LEU A 112 -3.70 -2.33 -14.90
N VAL A 113 -3.53 -3.00 -13.76
CA VAL A 113 -2.23 -3.08 -13.08
C VAL A 113 -1.18 -3.69 -14.01
N HIS A 114 -1.55 -4.73 -14.76
CA HIS A 114 -0.66 -5.35 -15.73
C HIS A 114 -0.38 -4.44 -16.94
N GLU A 115 -1.41 -3.83 -17.52
CA GLU A 115 -1.34 -2.98 -18.72
C GLU A 115 -0.49 -1.73 -18.49
N TYR A 116 -0.70 -1.03 -17.37
CA TYR A 116 0.00 0.21 -17.04
C TYR A 116 1.32 0.00 -16.28
N GLY A 117 1.55 -1.22 -15.78
CA GLY A 117 2.82 -1.69 -15.22
C GLY A 117 3.46 -0.72 -14.22
N ARG A 118 4.53 -0.05 -14.65
CA ARG A 118 5.33 0.84 -13.77
C ARG A 118 4.63 2.13 -13.35
N ASP A 119 3.47 2.43 -13.93
CA ASP A 119 2.80 3.71 -13.72
C ASP A 119 1.52 3.59 -12.89
N LEU A 120 1.03 2.39 -12.61
CA LEU A 120 -0.21 2.18 -11.86
C LEU A 120 0.03 1.36 -10.58
N LYS A 121 -0.59 1.81 -9.48
CA LYS A 121 -0.73 1.05 -8.24
C LYS A 121 -2.21 0.86 -7.91
N LEU A 122 -2.58 -0.35 -7.51
CA LEU A 122 -3.86 -0.65 -6.90
C LEU A 122 -3.65 -0.88 -5.40
N VAL A 123 -4.45 -0.22 -4.59
CA VAL A 123 -4.54 -0.39 -3.13
C VAL A 123 -5.95 -0.86 -2.81
N PHE A 124 -6.08 -1.91 -2.00
CA PHE A 124 -7.36 -2.47 -1.61
C PHE A 124 -7.71 -2.07 -0.18
N LYS A 125 -8.95 -1.61 0.02
CA LYS A 125 -9.55 -1.23 1.30
C LYS A 125 -10.80 -2.05 1.56
N GLN A 126 -10.92 -2.57 2.78
CA GLN A 126 -12.05 -3.35 3.23
C GLN A 126 -13.26 -2.45 3.47
N PHE A 127 -14.38 -2.74 2.81
CA PHE A 127 -15.64 -2.05 3.01
C PHE A 127 -16.81 -3.06 3.02
N PRO A 128 -16.85 -4.00 3.97
CA PRO A 128 -17.91 -5.00 4.04
C PRO A 128 -19.26 -4.32 4.32
N LEU A 129 -20.24 -4.54 3.44
CA LEU A 129 -21.55 -3.92 3.55
C LEU A 129 -22.41 -4.68 4.59
N PRO A 130 -23.19 -3.99 5.43
CA PRO A 130 -23.94 -4.63 6.52
C PRO A 130 -24.94 -5.72 6.08
N PHE A 131 -25.43 -5.66 4.84
CA PHE A 131 -26.35 -6.65 4.27
C PHE A 131 -25.63 -7.85 3.62
N HIS A 132 -24.30 -7.87 3.65
CA HIS A 132 -23.46 -8.98 3.22
C HIS A 132 -22.84 -9.70 4.43
N PRO A 133 -23.54 -10.71 5.00
CA PRO A 133 -23.13 -11.33 6.26
C PRO A 133 -21.78 -12.07 6.20
N GLN A 134 -21.25 -12.36 5.01
CA GLN A 134 -19.95 -13.02 4.84
C GLN A 134 -18.84 -12.07 4.41
N ALA A 135 -19.14 -10.78 4.18
CA ALA A 135 -18.14 -9.83 3.72
C ALA A 135 -17.08 -9.54 4.78
N GLU A 136 -17.48 -9.33 6.04
CA GLU A 136 -16.55 -9.04 7.14
C GLU A 136 -15.65 -10.25 7.47
N PRO A 137 -16.17 -11.49 7.60
CA PRO A 137 -15.31 -12.66 7.72
C PRO A 137 -14.35 -12.83 6.53
N ALA A 138 -14.83 -12.62 5.30
CA ALA A 138 -13.98 -12.72 4.11
C ALA A 138 -12.87 -11.65 4.10
N ALA A 139 -13.16 -10.43 4.54
CA ALA A 139 -12.17 -9.36 4.71
C ALA A 139 -11.09 -9.76 5.71
N ARG A 140 -11.46 -10.29 6.87
CA ARG A 140 -10.52 -10.81 7.88
C ARG A 140 -9.69 -11.97 7.35
N ALA A 141 -10.30 -12.88 6.59
CA ALA A 141 -9.57 -14.00 5.96
C ALA A 141 -8.50 -13.51 4.97
N ALA A 142 -8.81 -12.48 4.18
CA ALA A 142 -7.88 -11.84 3.27
C ALA A 142 -6.74 -11.12 4.01
N LEU A 143 -7.04 -10.36 5.07
CA LEU A 143 -6.00 -9.70 5.89
C LEU A 143 -5.14 -10.70 6.68
N ALA A 144 -5.70 -11.81 7.14
CA ALA A 144 -4.93 -12.89 7.76
C ALA A 144 -3.96 -13.55 6.75
N ALA A 145 -4.33 -13.62 5.47
CA ALA A 145 -3.44 -14.03 4.39
C ALA A 145 -2.41 -12.94 4.05
N HIS A 146 -2.78 -11.66 4.12
CA HIS A 146 -1.88 -10.50 3.95
C HIS A 146 -0.74 -10.51 4.96
N ALA A 147 -1.04 -10.83 6.22
CA ALA A 147 -0.03 -10.97 7.27
C ALA A 147 1.03 -12.05 6.95
N GLN A 148 0.74 -12.94 6.01
CA GLN A 148 1.62 -14.00 5.51
C GLN A 148 2.10 -13.76 4.07
N GLY A 149 1.88 -12.57 3.52
CA GLY A 149 2.32 -12.17 2.18
C GLY A 149 1.49 -12.74 1.03
N LYS A 150 0.26 -13.22 1.29
CA LYS A 150 -0.62 -13.86 0.28
C LYS A 150 -1.99 -13.20 0.17
N PHE A 151 -2.05 -11.88 0.30
CA PHE A 151 -3.32 -11.15 0.19
C PHE A 151 -3.98 -11.38 -1.17
N TRP A 152 -3.25 -11.15 -2.26
CA TRP A 152 -3.81 -11.18 -3.62
C TRP A 152 -4.26 -12.59 -4.02
N GLU A 153 -3.55 -13.63 -3.59
CA GLU A 153 -3.96 -15.00 -3.86
C GLU A 153 -5.20 -15.41 -3.05
N MET A 154 -5.39 -14.88 -1.84
CA MET A 154 -6.64 -15.05 -1.09
C MET A 154 -7.77 -14.22 -1.70
N HIS A 155 -7.50 -12.97 -2.05
CA HIS A 155 -8.42 -12.06 -2.73
C HIS A 155 -9.02 -12.70 -3.99
N ASP A 156 -8.17 -13.21 -4.88
CA ASP A 156 -8.59 -13.82 -6.15
C ASP A 156 -9.40 -15.09 -5.91
N ARG A 157 -9.01 -15.91 -4.92
CA ARG A 157 -9.77 -17.11 -4.55
C ARG A 157 -11.16 -16.76 -4.00
N VAL A 158 -11.23 -15.79 -3.10
CA VAL A 158 -12.48 -15.37 -2.47
C VAL A 158 -13.43 -14.78 -3.50
N PHE A 159 -12.97 -13.86 -4.35
CA PHE A 159 -13.79 -13.31 -5.44
C PHE A 159 -14.18 -14.35 -6.49
N GLY A 160 -13.29 -15.29 -6.81
CA GLY A 160 -13.62 -16.42 -7.69
C GLY A 160 -14.63 -17.40 -7.11
N ASN A 161 -14.93 -17.32 -5.80
CA ASN A 161 -15.75 -18.30 -5.08
C ASN A 161 -16.75 -17.64 -4.12
N GLN A 162 -17.44 -16.55 -4.50
CA GLN A 162 -18.35 -15.79 -3.61
C GLN A 162 -19.52 -16.59 -2.99
N LYS A 163 -19.81 -17.79 -3.49
CA LYS A 163 -20.80 -18.72 -2.90
C LYS A 163 -20.21 -19.55 -1.75
N ALA A 164 -18.89 -19.55 -1.58
CA ALA A 164 -18.13 -20.36 -0.63
C ALA A 164 -17.34 -19.44 0.30
N LEU A 165 -18.07 -18.67 1.12
CA LEU A 165 -17.50 -17.66 2.04
C LEU A 165 -17.74 -17.94 3.53
N SER A 166 -18.39 -19.06 3.89
CA SER A 166 -18.48 -19.44 5.31
C SER A 166 -17.09 -19.64 5.91
N ASP A 167 -16.94 -19.50 7.22
CA ASP A 167 -15.64 -19.67 7.91
C ASP A 167 -14.91 -20.96 7.49
N SER A 168 -15.63 -22.08 7.38
CA SER A 168 -15.04 -23.35 6.94
C SER A 168 -14.58 -23.36 5.48
N GLN A 169 -15.19 -22.55 4.60
CA GLN A 169 -14.74 -22.35 3.22
C GLN A 169 -13.54 -21.40 3.16
N LEU A 170 -13.54 -20.34 3.97
CA LEU A 170 -12.40 -19.42 4.09
C LEU A 170 -11.15 -20.15 4.58
N GLU A 171 -11.30 -21.03 5.56
CA GLU A 171 -10.22 -21.94 5.99
C GLU A 171 -9.76 -22.86 4.85
N ARG A 172 -10.67 -23.41 4.04
CA ARG A 172 -10.29 -24.21 2.86
C ARG A 172 -9.47 -23.41 1.86
N HIS A 173 -9.77 -22.14 1.64
CA HIS A 173 -8.95 -21.26 0.79
C HIS A 173 -7.57 -21.05 1.41
N ALA A 174 -7.48 -20.83 2.72
CA ALA A 174 -6.22 -20.71 3.45
C ALA A 174 -5.36 -21.98 3.34
N VAL A 175 -5.97 -23.17 3.50
CA VAL A 175 -5.33 -24.48 3.29
C VAL A 175 -4.79 -24.59 1.87
N ALA A 176 -5.62 -24.26 0.88
CA ALA A 176 -5.26 -24.40 -0.53
C ALA A 176 -4.17 -23.40 -0.97
N LEU A 177 -3.94 -22.33 -0.20
CA LEU A 177 -2.84 -21.39 -0.37
C LEU A 177 -1.57 -21.82 0.37
N GLY A 178 -1.63 -22.87 1.20
CA GLY A 178 -0.51 -23.29 2.03
C GLY A 178 -0.11 -22.21 3.04
N LEU A 179 -1.10 -21.59 3.70
CA LEU A 179 -0.86 -20.69 4.83
C LEU A 179 -0.51 -21.48 6.09
N ASP A 180 0.22 -20.85 7.01
CA ASP A 180 0.29 -21.32 8.39
C ASP A 180 -1.09 -21.15 9.02
N LEU A 181 -1.79 -22.27 9.17
CA LEU A 181 -3.16 -22.28 9.68
C LEU A 181 -3.24 -21.95 11.16
N ALA A 182 -2.22 -22.23 11.96
CA ALA A 182 -2.22 -21.86 13.38
C ALA A 182 -2.15 -20.34 13.51
N ARG A 183 -1.28 -19.70 12.72
CA ARG A 183 -1.22 -18.24 12.62
C ARG A 183 -2.50 -17.65 12.03
N TRP A 184 -2.98 -18.22 10.92
CA TRP A 184 -4.18 -17.74 10.24
C TRP A 184 -5.40 -17.81 11.16
N HIS A 185 -5.62 -18.90 11.89
CA HIS A 185 -6.73 -19.03 12.86
C HIS A 185 -6.63 -17.99 13.97
N LYS A 186 -5.43 -17.78 14.52
CA LYS A 186 -5.20 -16.76 15.55
C LYS A 186 -5.56 -15.36 15.04
N ASP A 187 -5.09 -15.00 13.86
CA ASP A 187 -5.31 -13.68 13.28
C ASP A 187 -6.79 -13.51 12.85
N PHE A 188 -7.35 -14.51 12.17
CA PHE A 188 -8.73 -14.57 11.71
C PHE A 188 -9.73 -14.47 12.86
N GLN A 189 -9.47 -15.07 14.02
CA GLN A 189 -10.37 -15.02 15.19
C GLN A 189 -10.08 -13.84 16.13
N GLY A 190 -8.90 -13.24 16.00
CA GLY A 190 -8.45 -12.14 16.86
C GLY A 190 -9.20 -10.83 16.62
N PRO A 191 -9.21 -9.91 17.61
CA PRO A 191 -9.85 -8.61 17.48
C PRO A 191 -9.10 -7.67 16.54
N ALA A 192 -7.77 -7.83 16.39
CA ALA A 192 -6.94 -6.92 15.62
C ALA A 192 -7.42 -6.73 14.17
N LEU A 193 -7.70 -7.83 13.45
CA LEU A 193 -8.18 -7.74 12.07
C LEU A 193 -9.64 -7.26 11.99
N ALA A 194 -10.46 -7.53 13.00
CA ALA A 194 -11.82 -6.99 13.06
C ALA A 194 -11.79 -5.46 13.26
N ASP A 195 -10.90 -4.98 14.13
CA ASP A 195 -10.68 -3.56 14.37
C ASP A 195 -10.11 -2.86 13.13
N GLU A 196 -9.19 -3.51 12.40
CA GLU A 196 -8.65 -3.02 11.12
C GLU A 196 -9.75 -2.89 10.06
N VAL A 197 -10.55 -3.94 9.82
CA VAL A 197 -11.70 -3.90 8.90
C VAL A 197 -12.68 -2.79 9.28
N LYS A 198 -12.97 -2.64 10.58
CA LYS A 198 -13.86 -1.59 11.08
C LYS A 198 -13.27 -0.20 10.84
N ALA A 199 -11.97 -0.02 11.04
CA ALA A 199 -11.28 1.26 10.81
C ALA A 199 -11.29 1.63 9.32
N GLU A 200 -11.03 0.69 8.42
CA GLU A 200 -11.09 0.93 6.97
C GLU A 200 -12.52 1.24 6.52
N HIS A 201 -13.52 0.50 7.01
CA HIS A 201 -14.92 0.80 6.74
C HIS A 201 -15.29 2.21 7.26
N ALA A 202 -14.87 2.59 8.46
CA ALA A 202 -15.12 3.92 9.00
C ALA A 202 -14.45 5.04 8.18
N ALA A 203 -13.22 4.82 7.71
CA ALA A 203 -12.52 5.74 6.83
C ALA A 203 -13.27 5.92 5.50
N GLY A 204 -13.72 4.82 4.88
CA GLY A 204 -14.56 4.89 3.67
C GLY A 204 -15.88 5.63 3.92
N ALA A 205 -16.54 5.39 5.06
CA ALA A 205 -17.79 6.06 5.40
C ALA A 205 -17.59 7.57 5.59
N ALA A 206 -16.46 7.99 6.17
CA ALA A 206 -16.08 9.41 6.28
C ALA A 206 -15.86 10.08 4.92
N LEU A 207 -15.46 9.32 3.90
CA LEU A 207 -15.39 9.77 2.50
C LEU A 207 -16.77 9.75 1.80
N GLY A 208 -17.84 9.45 2.53
CA GLY A 208 -19.21 9.37 2.04
C GLY A 208 -19.50 8.14 1.20
N ILE A 209 -18.71 7.06 1.36
CA ILE A 209 -18.97 5.78 0.67
C ILE A 209 -20.21 5.13 1.28
N SER A 210 -21.14 4.72 0.40
CA SER A 210 -22.40 4.05 0.78
C SER A 210 -22.62 2.74 0.03
N GLY A 211 -21.67 2.33 -0.82
CA GLY A 211 -21.75 1.12 -1.62
C GLY A 211 -20.41 0.77 -2.26
N THR A 212 -20.29 -0.48 -2.70
CA THR A 212 -19.09 -1.03 -3.33
C THR A 212 -19.40 -1.57 -4.74
N PRO A 213 -18.43 -1.54 -5.67
CA PRO A 213 -17.10 -0.96 -5.51
C PRO A 213 -17.17 0.58 -5.54
N THR A 214 -16.34 1.23 -4.72
CA THR A 214 -16.05 2.66 -4.84
C THR A 214 -14.54 2.80 -4.93
N PHE A 215 -14.04 3.59 -5.87
CA PHE A 215 -12.61 3.78 -6.07
C PHE A 215 -12.24 5.25 -6.19
N PHE A 216 -11.03 5.55 -5.77
CA PHE A 216 -10.43 6.87 -5.84
C PHE A 216 -9.17 6.79 -6.71
N ILE A 217 -9.21 7.42 -7.88
CA ILE A 217 -8.09 7.43 -8.82
C ILE A 217 -7.38 8.77 -8.65
N ASN A 218 -6.21 8.74 -8.02
CA ASN A 218 -5.51 9.93 -7.53
C ASN A 218 -6.43 10.86 -6.70
N GLY A 219 -7.35 10.28 -5.93
CA GLY A 219 -8.32 11.01 -5.10
C GLY A 219 -9.63 11.38 -5.80
N LYS A 220 -9.74 11.30 -7.14
CA LYS A 220 -11.04 11.49 -7.82
C LYS A 220 -11.94 10.29 -7.57
N ARG A 221 -13.15 10.54 -7.05
CA ARG A 221 -14.09 9.50 -6.65
C ARG A 221 -14.90 8.97 -7.83
N TYR A 222 -15.05 7.65 -7.89
CA TYR A 222 -15.92 6.93 -8.81
C TYR A 222 -16.64 5.81 -8.06
N SER A 223 -17.87 5.48 -8.46
CA SER A 223 -18.72 4.53 -7.75
C SER A 223 -19.43 3.59 -8.71
N GLY A 224 -19.56 2.33 -8.29
CA GLY A 224 -20.21 1.27 -9.06
C GLY A 224 -19.27 0.57 -10.04
N ALA A 225 -19.75 -0.53 -10.62
CA ALA A 225 -19.00 -1.23 -11.65
C ALA A 225 -18.88 -0.37 -12.91
N MET A 226 -17.65 -0.25 -13.43
CA MET A 226 -17.35 0.41 -14.70
C MET A 226 -16.77 -0.60 -15.68
N SER A 227 -16.92 -0.35 -16.98
CA SER A 227 -16.23 -1.15 -17.98
C SER A 227 -14.73 -0.89 -17.94
N ILE A 228 -13.94 -1.87 -18.40
CA ILE A 228 -12.49 -1.71 -18.51
C ILE A 228 -12.10 -0.49 -19.37
N ASP A 229 -12.83 -0.21 -20.45
CA ASP A 229 -12.54 0.93 -21.33
C ASP A 229 -12.81 2.28 -20.65
N GLN A 230 -13.84 2.36 -19.80
CA GLN A 230 -14.06 3.56 -18.98
C GLN A 230 -12.93 3.76 -17.98
N LEU A 231 -12.48 2.68 -17.33
CA LEU A 231 -11.36 2.75 -16.39
C LEU A 231 -10.06 3.16 -17.10
N ARG A 232 -9.75 2.59 -18.27
CA ARG A 232 -8.60 3.00 -19.10
C ARG A 232 -8.64 4.48 -19.41
N GLY A 233 -9.77 4.99 -19.90
CA GLY A 233 -9.91 6.42 -20.21
C GLY A 233 -9.67 7.33 -19.00
N ILE A 234 -10.09 6.90 -17.80
CA ILE A 234 -9.81 7.63 -16.56
C ILE A 234 -8.33 7.57 -16.19
N VAL A 235 -7.72 6.37 -16.23
CA VAL A 235 -6.30 6.18 -15.93
C VAL A 235 -5.43 6.99 -16.89
N ASP A 236 -5.72 6.98 -18.20
CA ASP A 236 -5.02 7.77 -19.20
C ASP A 236 -5.09 9.27 -18.91
N GLY A 237 -6.27 9.76 -18.51
CA GLY A 237 -6.44 11.15 -18.09
C GLY A 237 -5.57 11.51 -16.87
N GLU A 238 -5.55 10.64 -15.85
CA GLU A 238 -4.74 10.86 -14.65
C GLU A 238 -3.24 10.68 -14.92
N LEU A 239 -2.84 9.85 -15.89
CA LEU A 239 -1.46 9.76 -16.35
C LEU A 239 -0.99 11.08 -16.98
N LEU A 240 -1.81 11.71 -17.80
CA LEU A 240 -1.49 13.00 -18.40
C LEU A 240 -1.35 14.09 -17.32
N ALA A 241 -2.24 14.11 -16.33
CA ALA A 241 -2.14 15.02 -15.19
C ALA A 241 -0.84 14.80 -14.40
N ALA A 242 -0.48 13.54 -14.12
CA ALA A 242 0.75 13.20 -13.41
C ALA A 242 2.00 13.61 -14.20
N GLN A 243 2.01 13.39 -15.52
CA GLN A 243 3.10 13.81 -16.41
C GLN A 243 3.24 15.34 -16.45
N ALA A 244 2.15 16.09 -16.38
CA ALA A 244 2.19 17.55 -16.30
C ALA A 244 2.86 18.01 -14.99
N LEU A 245 2.54 17.41 -13.85
CA LEU A 245 3.18 17.69 -12.57
C LEU A 245 4.68 17.34 -12.60
N LEU A 246 5.06 16.20 -13.17
CA LEU A 246 6.46 15.83 -13.33
C LEU A 246 7.23 16.84 -14.20
N LYS A 247 6.63 17.30 -15.29
CA LYS A 247 7.22 18.35 -16.15
C LYS A 247 7.36 19.68 -15.42
N ALA A 248 6.47 19.98 -14.47
CA ALA A 248 6.54 21.15 -13.60
C ALA A 248 7.53 20.99 -12.43
N GLY A 249 8.20 19.85 -12.31
CA GLY A 249 9.26 19.61 -11.32
C GLY A 249 8.86 18.75 -10.12
N ALA A 250 7.64 18.21 -10.08
CA ALA A 250 7.28 17.21 -9.08
C ALA A 250 8.14 15.95 -9.23
N LYS A 251 8.38 15.25 -8.12
CA LYS A 251 8.99 13.91 -8.15
C LYS A 251 7.91 12.83 -8.16
N ARG A 252 8.25 11.64 -8.65
CA ARG A 252 7.28 10.53 -8.74
C ARG A 252 6.74 10.12 -7.37
N GLU A 253 7.60 10.08 -6.37
CA GLU A 253 7.24 9.77 -4.97
C GLU A 253 6.29 10.80 -4.35
N GLU A 254 6.22 12.02 -4.89
CA GLU A 254 5.36 13.10 -4.39
C GLU A 254 3.97 13.09 -5.03
N LEU A 255 3.76 12.38 -6.15
CA LEU A 255 2.59 12.59 -7.00
C LEU A 255 1.28 12.35 -6.28
N TYR A 256 1.17 11.24 -5.53
CA TYR A 256 -0.07 10.95 -4.82
C TYR A 256 -0.36 11.97 -3.71
N ALA A 257 0.67 12.31 -2.91
CA ALA A 257 0.57 13.36 -1.89
C ALA A 257 0.14 14.71 -2.49
N ARG A 258 0.74 15.10 -3.63
CA ARG A 258 0.38 16.32 -4.35
C ARG A 258 -1.06 16.30 -4.82
N PHE A 259 -1.51 15.23 -5.47
CA PHE A 259 -2.91 15.13 -5.91
C PHE A 259 -3.92 15.29 -4.77
N LEU A 260 -3.57 14.85 -3.56
CA LEU A 260 -4.42 14.95 -2.38
C LEU A 260 -4.22 16.24 -1.57
N HIS A 261 -3.15 17.01 -1.80
CA HIS A 261 -2.81 18.18 -1.00
C HIS A 261 -3.91 19.27 -0.97
N PRO A 262 -4.55 19.65 -2.09
CA PRO A 262 -5.67 20.59 -2.05
C PRO A 262 -6.83 20.11 -1.17
N ALA A 263 -7.15 18.81 -1.22
CA ALA A 263 -8.20 18.22 -0.40
C ALA A 263 -7.80 18.20 1.10
N ALA A 264 -6.51 17.96 1.39
CA ALA A 264 -5.93 18.03 2.74
C ALA A 264 -6.10 19.41 3.37
N LEU A 265 -5.78 20.47 2.62
CA LEU A 265 -5.96 21.85 3.07
C LEU A 265 -7.43 22.14 3.36
N ALA A 266 -8.33 21.79 2.43
CA ALA A 266 -9.77 22.02 2.61
C ALA A 266 -10.34 21.27 3.84
N ALA A 267 -9.87 20.05 4.11
CA ALA A 267 -10.28 19.29 5.29
C ALA A 267 -9.71 19.89 6.60
N GLY A 268 -8.46 20.36 6.58
CA GLY A 268 -7.83 21.06 7.70
C GLY A 268 -8.55 22.37 8.04
N ASP A 269 -8.89 23.15 7.02
CA ASP A 269 -9.66 24.40 7.17
C ASP A 269 -11.07 24.12 7.70
N ALA A 270 -11.74 23.06 7.22
CA ALA A 270 -13.04 22.64 7.72
C ALA A 270 -12.98 22.17 9.17
N ALA A 271 -11.93 21.44 9.56
CA ALA A 271 -11.71 21.00 10.95
C ALA A 271 -11.44 22.21 11.87
N ALA A 272 -10.62 23.17 11.44
CA ALA A 272 -10.36 24.41 12.18
C ALA A 272 -11.61 25.29 12.30
N ALA A 273 -12.46 25.32 11.27
CA ALA A 273 -13.74 26.04 11.31
C ALA A 273 -14.80 25.35 12.19
N ALA A 274 -14.67 24.03 12.42
CA ALA A 274 -15.55 23.24 13.26
C ALA A 274 -15.14 23.22 14.75
N GLU A 275 -13.93 23.66 15.11
CA GLU A 275 -13.57 23.89 16.51
C GLU A 275 -14.43 25.05 17.10
N PRO A 276 -15.14 24.84 18.23
CA PRO A 276 -15.96 25.89 18.80
C PRO A 276 -15.05 27.02 19.28
N ALA A 277 -15.23 28.22 18.70
CA ALA A 277 -14.64 29.45 19.20
C ALA A 277 -14.89 29.52 20.72
N ALA A 278 -13.81 29.43 21.50
CA ALA A 278 -13.87 29.44 22.96
C ALA A 278 -14.68 30.66 23.44
N GLY A 279 -15.96 30.43 23.72
CA GLY A 279 -16.87 31.42 24.24
C GLY A 279 -16.38 31.84 25.62
N LYS A 280 -16.21 33.14 25.82
CA LYS A 280 -15.86 33.76 27.11
C LYS A 280 -16.59 33.08 28.28
N PRO A 281 -15.92 32.85 29.42
CA PRO A 281 -16.57 32.25 30.58
C PRO A 281 -17.79 33.09 30.98
N ALA A 282 -18.95 32.45 31.03
CA ALA A 282 -20.17 33.05 31.51
C ALA A 282 -19.98 33.45 32.98
N VAL A 283 -20.10 34.75 33.25
CA VAL A 283 -20.17 35.28 34.62
C VAL A 283 -21.48 34.79 35.21
N VAL A 284 -21.40 33.85 36.15
CA VAL A 284 -22.55 33.40 36.94
C VAL A 284 -22.90 34.52 37.95
N PRO A 285 -24.10 35.09 37.95
CA PRO A 285 -24.48 36.06 38.98
C PRO A 285 -24.67 35.35 40.32
N ALA A 286 -24.10 35.93 41.37
CA ALA A 286 -24.18 35.45 42.74
C ALA A 286 -25.64 35.34 43.21
N ALA A 287 -26.00 34.17 43.77
CA ALA A 287 -27.30 33.93 44.38
C ALA A 287 -27.47 34.77 45.66
N ALA A 288 -28.61 35.45 45.78
CA ALA A 288 -28.98 36.21 46.96
C ALA A 288 -29.38 35.29 48.13
N GLU A 289 -28.88 35.59 49.32
CA GLU A 289 -29.20 34.91 50.58
C GLU A 289 -30.67 35.15 51.00
N PRO A 290 -31.33 34.18 51.65
CA PRO A 290 -32.68 34.35 52.17
C PRO A 290 -32.67 35.15 53.49
N LYS A 291 -33.54 36.16 53.58
CA LYS A 291 -33.81 36.91 54.83
C LYS A 291 -34.69 36.09 55.79
N PRO A 292 -34.62 36.36 57.11
CA PRO A 292 -35.14 35.49 58.18
C PRO A 292 -36.66 35.43 58.27
#